data_AF-A0A523MIX6-F1
#
_entry.id   AF-A0A523MIX6-F1
#
_cell.length_a   1.000
_cell.length_b   1.000
_cell.length_c   1.000
_cell.angle_alpha   90.00
_cell.angle_beta   90.00
_cell.angle_gamma   90.00
#
_symmetry.space_group_name_H-M   'P 1'
#
loop_
_entity.id
_entity.type
_entity.pdbx_description
1 polymer ?
#
loop_
_entity_poly.entity_id
_entity_poly.type
_entity_poly.pdbx_seq_one_letter_code
_entity_poly.pdbx_strand_id
1 'polypeptide(L)'
;TVSYAVEHDLGVIIRGLRALSDFEHEFQLASMNRQLQAEVETIFLTPTDEYTFISSTLVREVASLGGDVSNFVDPKVVRALRAHRAAE
;
A
#
# COMPACT_ATOMS: atom_id res chain seq x y z
N THR A 1 12.60 -0.23 5.33
CA THR A 1 11.63 0.65 6.00
C THR A 1 12.04 0.98 7.42
N VAL A 2 12.24 -0.01 8.29
CA VAL A 2 12.61 0.26 9.69
C VAL A 2 13.93 1.02 9.85
N SER A 3 14.99 0.66 9.10
CA SER A 3 16.26 1.40 9.12
C SER A 3 16.11 2.86 8.67
N TYR A 4 15.26 3.11 7.67
CA TYR A 4 14.96 4.47 7.20
C TYR A 4 14.23 5.28 8.27
N ALA A 5 13.30 4.64 9.00
CA ALA A 5 12.59 5.28 10.10
C ALA A 5 13.57 5.73 11.19
N VAL A 6 14.50 4.86 11.58
CA VAL A 6 15.55 5.17 12.57
C VAL A 6 16.47 6.29 12.11
N GLU A 7 16.93 6.24 10.85
CA GLU A 7 17.78 7.30 10.25
C GLU A 7 17.12 8.69 10.30
N HIS A 8 15.79 8.75 10.28
CA HIS A 8 15.01 9.98 10.23
C HIS A 8 14.29 10.30 11.55
N ASP A 9 14.65 9.63 12.66
CA ASP A 9 14.04 9.84 13.98
C ASP A 9 12.49 9.64 13.97
N LEU A 10 12.03 8.64 13.22
CA LEU A 10 10.63 8.27 13.10
C LEU A 10 10.33 7.05 14.00
N GLY A 11 9.43 7.21 14.96
CA GLY A 11 9.05 6.14 15.89
C GLY A 11 7.88 5.26 15.43
N VAL A 12 7.25 5.53 14.28
CA VAL A 12 6.02 4.84 13.86
C VAL A 12 6.01 4.51 12.37
N ILE A 13 5.61 3.28 12.06
CA ILE A 13 5.25 2.81 10.71
C ILE A 13 3.73 2.52 10.70
N ILE A 14 3.00 3.18 9.80
CA ILE A 14 1.56 2.93 9.60
C ILE A 14 1.37 1.96 8.44
N ARG A 15 0.55 0.93 8.65
CA ARG A 15 0.22 -0.10 7.65
C ARG A 15 -1.29 -0.30 7.57
N GLY A 16 -1.78 -0.55 6.36
CA GLY A 16 -3.17 -0.89 6.12
C GLY A 16 -3.41 -2.40 6.19
N LEU A 17 -4.49 -2.83 6.83
CA LEU A 17 -4.99 -4.21 6.76
C LEU A 17 -6.37 -4.22 6.10
N ARG A 18 -6.50 -4.86 4.93
CA ARG A 18 -7.79 -4.95 4.22
C ARG A 18 -8.52 -6.24 4.53
N ALA A 19 -7.80 -7.36 4.48
CA ALA A 19 -8.35 -8.69 4.67
C ALA A 19 -7.44 -9.52 5.55
N LEU A 20 -7.94 -10.67 6.02
CA LEU A 20 -7.16 -11.62 6.82
C LEU A 20 -5.89 -12.08 6.10
N SER A 21 -5.90 -12.13 4.76
CA SER A 21 -4.73 -12.49 3.95
C SER A 21 -3.58 -11.49 4.05
N ASP A 22 -3.86 -10.19 4.25
CA ASP A 22 -2.81 -9.19 4.44
C ASP A 22 -2.16 -9.38 5.84
N PHE A 23 -2.92 -9.84 6.83
CA PHE A 23 -2.50 -9.90 8.23
C PHE A 23 -1.26 -10.77 8.45
N GLU A 24 -1.20 -11.99 7.90
CA GLU A 24 -0.08 -12.90 8.16
C GLU A 24 1.25 -12.29 7.72
N HIS A 25 1.31 -11.77 6.49
CA HIS A 25 2.51 -11.13 5.95
C HIS A 25 2.89 -9.88 6.73
N GLU A 26 1.92 -8.99 7.00
CA GLU A 26 2.16 -7.75 7.72
C GLU A 26 2.59 -7.99 9.18
N PHE A 27 2.01 -8.99 9.84
CA PHE A 27 2.33 -9.34 11.22
C PHE A 27 3.74 -9.93 11.34
N GLN A 28 4.15 -10.78 10.41
CA GLN A 28 5.53 -11.28 10.33
C GLN A 28 6.53 -10.14 10.16
N LEU A 29 6.24 -9.22 9.24
CA LEU A 29 7.11 -8.06 8.98
C LEU A 29 7.22 -7.14 10.21
N ALA A 30 6.10 -6.85 10.88
CA ALA A 30 6.10 -6.05 12.10
C ALA A 30 6.89 -6.73 13.23
N SER A 31 6.75 -8.05 13.38
CA SER A 31 7.50 -8.82 14.37
C SER A 31 9.01 -8.77 14.11
N MET A 32 9.43 -8.88 12.85
CA MET A 32 10.83 -8.74 12.47
C MET A 32 11.35 -7.33 12.71
N ASN A 33 10.58 -6.29 12.34
CA ASN A 33 10.98 -4.91 12.56
C ASN A 33 11.21 -4.63 14.05
N ARG A 34 10.30 -5.09 14.91
CA ARG A 34 10.43 -4.93 16.38
C ARG A 34 11.66 -5.66 16.95
N GLN A 35 12.01 -6.81 16.39
CA GLN A 35 13.22 -7.53 16.79
C GLN A 35 14.50 -6.80 16.37
N LEU A 36 14.47 -6.12 15.22
CA LEU A 36 15.61 -5.40 14.68
C LEU A 36 15.79 -4.03 15.33
N GLN A 37 14.73 -3.26 15.53
CA GLN A 37 14.73 -1.89 16.07
C GLN A 37 13.46 -1.72 16.93
N ALA A 38 13.61 -1.86 18.24
CA ALA A 38 12.48 -1.90 19.17
C ALA A 38 11.83 -0.52 19.41
N GLU A 39 12.52 0.55 19.05
CA GLU A 39 12.09 1.94 19.14
C GLU A 39 11.08 2.36 18.06
N VAL A 40 10.90 1.54 17.01
CA VAL A 40 9.96 1.81 15.92
C VAL A 40 8.73 0.91 16.04
N GLU A 41 7.59 1.52 16.35
CA GLU A 41 6.31 0.83 16.45
C GLU A 41 5.63 0.66 15.09
N THR A 42 4.89 -0.44 14.91
CA THR A 42 4.05 -0.64 13.73
C THR A 42 2.57 -0.57 14.13
N ILE A 43 1.83 0.38 13.53
CA ILE A 43 0.40 0.58 13.76
C ILE A 43 -0.38 0.10 12.55
N PHE A 44 -1.37 -0.75 12.78
CA PHE A 44 -2.29 -1.23 11.75
C PHE A 44 -3.60 -0.45 11.78
N LEU A 45 -4.01 0.02 10.61
CA LEU A 45 -5.31 0.67 10.38
C LEU A 45 -6.10 -0.10 9.33
N THR A 46 -7.41 -0.18 9.51
CA THR A 46 -8.31 -0.74 8.49
C THR A 46 -8.89 0.39 7.65
N PRO A 47 -8.96 0.23 6.31
CA PRO A 47 -9.65 1.21 5.48
C PRO A 47 -11.16 1.19 5.74
N THR A 48 -11.88 2.17 5.20
CA THR A 48 -13.35 2.09 5.09
C THR A 48 -13.75 1.00 4.10
N ASP A 49 -14.94 0.43 4.28
CA ASP A 49 -15.45 -0.69 3.46
C ASP A 49 -15.39 -0.43 1.95
N GLU A 50 -15.63 0.83 1.55
CA GLU A 50 -15.57 1.30 0.16
C GLU A 50 -14.20 1.10 -0.52
N TYR A 51 -13.12 0.94 0.25
CA TYR A 51 -11.76 0.79 -0.28
C TYR A 51 -11.14 -0.59 0.01
N THR A 52 -11.82 -1.46 0.76
CA THR A 52 -11.29 -2.77 1.17
C THR A 52 -10.94 -3.68 -0.02
N PHE A 53 -11.68 -3.56 -1.13
CA PHE A 53 -11.47 -4.40 -2.33
C PHE A 53 -10.43 -3.83 -3.31
N ILE A 54 -9.90 -2.62 -3.08
CA ILE A 54 -8.98 -2.00 -4.04
C ILE A 54 -7.59 -2.64 -3.94
N SER A 55 -7.07 -3.05 -5.09
CA SER A 55 -5.73 -3.58 -5.26
C SER A 55 -5.03 -2.87 -6.42
N SER A 56 -3.84 -2.31 -6.18
CA SER A 56 -3.05 -1.67 -7.23
C SER A 56 -2.72 -2.62 -8.37
N THR A 57 -2.61 -3.93 -8.11
CA THR A 57 -2.41 -4.94 -9.17
C THR A 57 -3.61 -5.00 -10.10
N LEU A 58 -4.82 -5.13 -9.54
CA LEU A 58 -6.05 -5.17 -10.34
C LEU A 58 -6.29 -3.84 -11.07
N VAL A 59 -6.06 -2.70 -10.40
CA VAL A 59 -6.19 -1.38 -11.04
C VAL A 59 -5.25 -1.24 -12.23
N ARG A 60 -3.98 -1.66 -12.10
CA ARG A 60 -3.02 -1.61 -13.20
C ARG A 60 -3.40 -2.55 -14.34
N GLU A 61 -3.90 -3.74 -14.03
CA GLU A 61 -4.36 -4.73 -15.02
C GLU A 61 -5.57 -4.22 -15.80
N VAL A 62 -6.59 -3.69 -15.12
CA VAL A 62 -7.75 -3.09 -15.80
C VAL A 62 -7.31 -1.91 -16.68
N ALA A 63 -6.43 -1.05 -16.18
CA ALA A 63 -5.92 0.08 -16.93
C ALA A 63 -5.10 -0.32 -18.16
N SER A 64 -4.26 -1.36 -18.07
CA SER A 64 -3.44 -1.85 -19.20
C SER A 64 -4.30 -2.46 -20.30
N LEU A 65 -5.40 -3.13 -19.92
CA LEU A 65 -6.42 -3.63 -20.85
C LEU A 65 -7.34 -2.52 -21.41
N GLY A 66 -7.14 -1.27 -21.00
CA GLY A 66 -7.90 -0.11 -21.48
C GLY A 66 -9.25 0.11 -20.80
N GLY A 67 -9.51 -0.56 -19.68
CA GLY A 67 -10.66 -0.28 -18.82
C GLY A 67 -10.54 1.07 -18.10
N ASP A 68 -11.69 1.61 -17.68
CA ASP A 68 -11.72 2.83 -16.86
C ASP A 68 -11.54 2.50 -15.38
N VAL A 69 -10.63 3.24 -14.74
CA VAL A 69 -10.29 3.10 -13.31
C VAL A 69 -10.52 4.38 -12.52
N SER A 70 -11.25 5.34 -13.10
CA SER A 70 -11.51 6.67 -12.52
C SER A 70 -12.19 6.63 -11.15
N ASN A 71 -12.95 5.56 -10.85
CA ASN A 71 -13.61 5.37 -9.56
C ASN A 71 -12.70 4.78 -8.47
N PHE A 72 -11.49 4.33 -8.81
CA PHE A 72 -10.60 3.61 -7.87
C PHE A 72 -9.35 4.38 -7.49
N VAL A 73 -9.01 5.44 -8.22
CA VAL A 73 -7.79 6.22 -8.01
C VAL A 73 -8.01 7.71 -8.29
N ASP A 74 -7.13 8.54 -7.72
CA ASP A 74 -7.13 9.98 -7.96
C ASP A 74 -6.98 10.31 -9.46
N PRO A 75 -7.64 11.38 -9.97
CA PRO A 75 -7.51 11.81 -11.37
C PRO A 75 -6.06 12.00 -11.86
N LYS A 76 -5.11 12.38 -10.98
CA LYS A 76 -3.67 12.44 -11.30
C LYS A 76 -3.12 11.07 -11.68
N VAL A 77 -3.54 10.01 -10.98
CA VAL A 77 -3.12 8.63 -11.25
C VAL A 77 -3.74 8.11 -12.54
N VAL A 78 -5.02 8.41 -12.82
CA VAL A 78 -5.65 8.06 -14.11
C VAL A 78 -4.85 8.63 -15.28
N ARG A 79 -4.44 9.90 -15.20
CA ARG A 79 -3.61 10.53 -16.23
C ARG A 79 -2.26 9.85 -16.37
N ALA A 80 -1.61 9.51 -15.28
CA ALA A 80 -0.32 8.81 -15.30
C ALA A 80 -0.43 7.41 -15.93
N LEU A 81 -1.45 6.63 -15.57
CA LEU A 81 -1.70 5.30 -16.14
C LEU A 81 -1.96 5.35 -17.64
N ARG A 82 -2.76 6.32 -18.11
CA ARG A 82 -3.01 6.53 -19.56
C ARG A 82 -1.74 6.91 -20.31
N ALA A 83 -0.91 7.79 -19.74
CA ALA A 83 0.36 8.18 -20.34
C ALA A 83 1.34 6.99 -20.41
N HIS A 84 1.39 6.15 -19.36
CA HIS A 84 2.24 4.98 -19.33
C HIS A 84 1.86 3.97 -20.42
N ARG A 85 0.56 3.65 -20.57
CA ARG A 85 0.07 2.75 -21.63
C ARG A 85 0.35 3.28 -23.04
N ALA A 86 0.29 4.59 -23.27
CA ALA A 86 0.55 5.17 -24.58
C ALA A 86 2.04 5.13 -25.00
N ALA A 87 2.94 4.87 -24.05
CA ALA A 87 4.38 4.73 -24.27
C ALA A 87 4.81 3.28 -24.55
N GLU A 88 3.91 2.31 -24.36
CA GLU A 88 4.07 0.87 -24.68
C GLU A 88 3.53 0.57 -26.08
#